data_AF-A0A2V3IQK0-F1
#
_entry.id   AF-A0A2V3IQK0-F1
#
_cell.length_a   1.000
_cell.length_b   1.000
_cell.length_c   1.000
_cell.angle_alpha   90.00
_cell.angle_beta   90.00
_cell.angle_gamma   90.00
#
_symmetry.space_group_name_H-M   'P 1'
#
loop_
_entity.id
_entity.type
_entity.pdbx_description
1 polymer ?
#
loop_
_entity_poly.entity_id
_entity_poly.type
_entity_poly.pdbx_seq_one_letter_code
_entity_poly.pdbx_strand_id
1 'polypeptide(L)'
;MLTRRINECCLTAMEKMKELICYTTSTASQCIRFINIEQSSLKTFLFIDVSFGNSEGLASQLVFLVTIGDQNGNKIILSYESKKSGRGTKGFMAAELLALVHGYDQAYIAKHMLEVMLQMMIPISAYINVRTVFNSVAKHTFMSDKRLAIHISALQGSLRCRELNSIGWTGSEDNVADSFTRLEIPKPGTALLRLIDTSKLSIQINGLAKQIREGKDAFH
;
A
#
# COMPACT_ATOMS: atom_id res chain seq x y z
N MET A 1 -7.84 -8.09 32.55
CA MET A 1 -6.77 -7.23 33.12
C MET A 1 -5.62 -7.01 32.14
N LEU A 2 -5.13 -8.06 31.44
CA LEU A 2 -4.10 -7.95 30.39
C LEU A 2 -4.50 -7.08 29.18
N THR A 3 -5.74 -7.20 28.68
CA THR A 3 -6.25 -6.42 27.54
C THR A 3 -6.28 -4.91 27.80
N ARG A 4 -6.52 -4.50 29.06
CA ARG A 4 -6.55 -3.08 29.46
C ARG A 4 -5.14 -2.49 29.52
N ARG A 5 -4.17 -3.27 30.03
CA ARG A 5 -2.76 -2.88 30.06
C ARG A 5 -2.12 -2.81 28.67
N ILE A 6 -2.49 -3.69 27.74
CA ILE A 6 -1.99 -3.64 26.35
C ILE A 6 -2.53 -2.40 25.63
N ASN A 7 -3.81 -2.04 25.83
CA ASN A 7 -4.39 -0.82 25.25
C ASN A 7 -3.76 0.45 25.81
N GLU A 8 -3.53 0.52 27.13
CA GLU A 8 -2.82 1.65 27.75
C GLU A 8 -1.38 1.75 27.22
N CYS A 9 -0.65 0.64 27.13
CA CYS A 9 0.71 0.64 26.62
C CYS A 9 0.81 1.01 25.13
N CYS A 10 -0.18 0.62 24.31
CA CYS A 10 -0.26 1.00 22.89
C CYS A 10 -0.60 2.48 22.71
N LEU A 11 -1.54 3.03 23.47
CA LEU A 11 -1.84 4.47 23.47
C LEU A 11 -0.61 5.28 23.88
N THR A 12 0.06 4.88 24.97
CA THR A 12 1.28 5.55 25.42
C THR A 12 2.44 5.41 24.42
N ALA A 13 2.55 4.26 23.73
CA ALA A 13 3.54 4.09 22.66
C ALA A 13 3.24 4.96 21.43
N MET A 14 1.96 5.08 21.05
CA MET A 14 1.52 5.98 19.98
C MET A 14 1.70 7.46 20.35
N GLU A 15 1.47 7.83 21.60
CA GLU A 15 1.70 9.18 22.13
C GLU A 15 3.20 9.52 22.17
N LYS A 16 4.06 8.59 22.60
CA LYS A 16 5.52 8.76 22.54
C LYS A 16 6.05 8.83 21.11
N MET A 17 5.46 8.05 20.20
CA MET A 17 5.80 8.11 18.77
C MET A 17 5.36 9.46 18.18
N LYS A 18 4.22 9.99 18.61
CA LYS A 18 3.73 11.33 18.27
C LYS A 18 4.64 12.44 18.84
N GLU A 19 5.13 12.32 20.08
CA GLU A 19 6.11 13.24 20.66
C GLU A 19 7.45 13.23 19.91
N LEU A 20 7.95 12.05 19.56
CA LEU A 20 9.19 11.90 18.77
C LEU A 20 9.06 12.50 17.37
N ILE A 21 7.90 12.34 16.73
CA ILE A 21 7.59 12.94 15.43
C ILE A 21 7.46 14.47 15.57
N CYS A 22 6.79 14.96 16.61
CA CYS A 22 6.71 16.38 16.95
C CYS A 22 8.09 17.02 17.18
N TYR A 23 9.01 16.30 17.82
CA TYR A 23 10.39 16.75 18.05
C TYR A 23 11.17 16.92 16.74
N THR A 24 11.02 16.00 15.79
CA THR A 24 11.64 16.09 14.45
C THR A 24 11.02 17.14 13.54
N THR A 25 9.80 17.61 13.83
CA THR A 25 9.07 18.58 12.99
C THR A 25 9.22 20.04 13.41
N SER A 26 10.08 20.34 14.38
CA SER A 26 10.31 21.72 14.86
C SER A 26 10.92 22.68 13.81
N THR A 27 11.27 22.19 12.62
CA THR A 27 11.78 23.00 11.49
C THR A 27 11.01 22.86 10.18
N ALA A 28 9.87 22.14 10.15
CA ALA A 28 9.09 21.93 8.92
C ALA A 28 7.59 22.16 9.18
N SER A 29 7.00 23.12 8.47
CA SER A 29 5.58 23.50 8.55
C SER A 29 4.57 22.41 8.13
N GLN A 30 5.03 21.17 7.89
CA GLN A 30 4.24 20.05 7.41
C GLN A 30 4.69 18.77 8.15
N CYS A 31 3.81 18.24 8.99
CA CYS A 31 4.05 17.08 9.86
C CYS A 31 3.13 15.93 9.45
N ILE A 32 3.57 14.68 9.58
CA ILE A 32 2.67 13.52 9.49
C ILE A 32 1.69 13.58 10.67
N ARG A 33 0.39 13.67 10.38
CA ARG A 33 -0.66 13.75 11.39
C ARG A 33 -1.12 12.36 11.82
N PHE A 34 -1.20 12.15 13.13
CA PHE A 34 -1.91 11.01 13.72
C PHE A 34 -3.31 11.47 14.12
N ILE A 35 -4.30 10.92 13.42
CA ILE A 35 -5.72 11.20 13.65
C ILE A 35 -6.41 9.99 14.27
N ASN A 36 -7.59 10.19 14.84
CA ASN A 36 -8.41 9.08 15.28
C ASN A 36 -8.99 8.36 14.05
N ILE A 37 -8.84 7.04 13.98
CA ILE A 37 -9.37 6.19 12.91
C ILE A 37 -10.41 5.27 13.52
N GLU A 38 -11.52 5.10 12.81
CA GLU A 38 -12.56 4.17 13.22
C GLU A 38 -12.06 2.71 13.16
N GLN A 39 -11.86 2.10 14.33
CA GLN A 39 -11.27 0.75 14.44
C GLN A 39 -12.15 -0.33 13.79
N SER A 40 -13.48 -0.20 13.81
CA SER A 40 -14.41 -1.20 13.24
C SER A 40 -14.27 -1.36 11.72
N SER A 41 -13.77 -0.34 11.01
CA SER A 41 -13.67 -0.31 9.56
C SER A 41 -12.23 -0.20 9.05
N LEU A 42 -11.27 -0.54 9.91
CA LEU A 42 -9.83 -0.41 9.69
C LEU A 42 -9.34 -1.29 8.52
N LYS A 43 -8.54 -0.70 7.64
CA LYS A 43 -7.90 -1.39 6.51
C LYS A 43 -6.50 -0.85 6.27
N THR A 44 -5.61 -1.72 5.81
CA THR A 44 -4.30 -1.34 5.30
C THR A 44 -4.43 -1.08 3.80
N PHE A 45 -3.88 0.04 3.33
CA PHE A 45 -3.83 0.39 1.93
C PHE A 45 -2.38 0.50 1.46
N LEU A 46 -2.07 -0.21 0.39
CA LEU A 46 -0.78 -0.17 -0.28
C LEU A 46 -0.94 0.61 -1.59
N PHE A 47 -0.16 1.66 -1.76
CA PHE A 47 -0.02 2.38 -3.02
C PHE A 47 1.35 2.08 -3.59
N ILE A 48 1.42 1.79 -4.88
CA ILE A 48 2.69 1.59 -5.56
C ILE A 48 2.78 2.49 -6.77
N ASP A 49 4.00 2.88 -7.11
CA ASP A 49 4.32 3.44 -8.41
C ASP A 49 5.77 3.11 -8.79
N VAL A 50 6.10 3.27 -10.06
CA VAL A 50 7.43 3.04 -10.58
C VAL A 50 7.80 4.10 -11.59
N SER A 51 9.04 4.61 -11.51
CA SER A 51 9.66 5.30 -12.64
C SER A 51 10.64 4.37 -13.36
N PHE A 52 10.60 4.36 -14.70
CA PHE A 52 11.47 3.51 -15.51
C PHE A 52 12.51 4.36 -16.24
N GLY A 53 13.79 4.03 -16.12
CA GLY A 53 14.86 4.66 -16.90
C GLY A 53 15.28 6.06 -16.45
N ASN A 54 14.74 6.59 -15.36
CA ASN A 54 15.00 7.97 -14.90
C ASN A 54 16.30 8.14 -14.08
N SER A 55 17.12 7.10 -13.98
CA SER A 55 18.42 7.18 -13.30
C SER A 55 19.54 6.74 -14.23
N GLU A 56 20.71 7.38 -14.12
CA GLU A 56 21.93 6.94 -14.80
C GLU A 56 22.11 5.43 -14.55
N GLY A 57 22.07 4.64 -15.65
CA GLY A 57 22.16 3.18 -15.62
C GLY A 57 20.86 2.39 -15.83
N LEU A 58 19.78 2.99 -16.36
CA LEU A 58 18.54 2.29 -16.82
C LEU A 58 17.74 1.54 -15.73
N ALA A 59 18.11 1.64 -14.45
CA ALA A 59 17.36 0.96 -13.40
C ALA A 59 16.07 1.70 -13.06
N SER A 60 15.05 0.94 -12.69
CA SER A 60 13.74 1.46 -12.33
C SER A 60 13.71 1.89 -10.86
N GLN A 61 13.08 3.02 -10.56
CA GLN A 61 12.80 3.41 -9.19
C GLN A 61 11.47 2.79 -8.77
N LEU A 62 11.49 2.00 -7.71
CA LEU A 62 10.33 1.36 -7.14
C LEU A 62 9.87 2.17 -5.94
N VAL A 63 8.61 2.59 -5.96
CA VAL A 63 8.00 3.36 -4.88
C VAL A 63 6.81 2.60 -4.34
N PHE A 64 6.70 2.54 -3.01
CA PHE A 64 5.48 2.11 -2.36
C PHE A 64 5.24 2.86 -1.05
N LEU A 65 3.96 3.04 -0.74
CA LEU A 65 3.46 3.72 0.45
C LEU A 65 2.40 2.84 1.12
N VAL A 66 2.63 2.51 2.38
CA VAL A 66 1.70 1.76 3.23
C VAL A 66 1.00 2.73 4.16
N THR A 67 -0.33 2.69 4.14
CA THR A 67 -1.18 3.50 5.02
C THR A 67 -2.19 2.62 5.73
N ILE A 68 -2.71 3.11 6.84
CA ILE A 68 -3.88 2.55 7.52
C ILE A 68 -5.02 3.55 7.47
N GLY A 69 -6.25 3.09 7.34
CA GLY A 69 -7.39 4.00 7.28
C GLY A 69 -8.73 3.34 7.50
N ASP A 70 -9.77 4.16 7.55
CA ASP A 70 -11.17 3.75 7.72
C ASP A 70 -12.02 3.99 6.47
N GLN A 71 -13.31 3.67 6.59
CA GLN A 71 -14.33 3.92 5.58
C GLN A 71 -14.63 5.41 5.34
N ASN A 72 -14.29 6.29 6.28
CA ASN A 72 -14.52 7.73 6.18
C ASN A 72 -13.41 8.44 5.37
N GLY A 73 -12.49 7.66 4.78
CA GLY A 73 -11.37 8.15 4.00
C GLY A 73 -10.24 8.70 4.86
N ASN A 74 -10.29 8.54 6.19
CA ASN A 74 -9.17 8.87 7.06
C ASN A 74 -8.02 7.91 6.79
N LYS A 75 -6.80 8.42 6.63
CA LYS A 75 -5.60 7.61 6.43
C LYS A 75 -4.41 8.18 7.20
N ILE A 76 -3.62 7.29 7.77
CA ILE A 76 -2.32 7.56 8.40
C ILE A 76 -1.26 6.80 7.63
N ILE A 77 -0.16 7.47 7.30
CA ILE A 77 1.00 6.85 6.68
C ILE A 77 1.74 6.02 7.73
N LEU A 78 1.91 4.73 7.47
CA LEU A 78 2.68 3.81 8.33
C LEU A 78 4.11 3.68 7.83
N SER A 79 4.30 3.60 6.52
CA SER A 79 5.62 3.44 5.94
C SER A 79 5.65 3.90 4.49
N TYR A 80 6.84 4.30 4.05
CA TYR A 80 7.15 4.72 2.70
C TYR A 80 8.54 4.19 2.34
N GLU A 81 8.70 3.73 1.11
CA GLU A 81 10.00 3.38 0.57
C GLU A 81 10.10 3.78 -0.91
N SER A 82 11.26 4.31 -1.29
CA SER A 82 11.64 4.55 -2.68
C SER A 82 13.05 4.03 -2.90
N LYS A 83 13.19 3.01 -3.74
CA LYS A 83 14.47 2.34 -3.97
C LYS A 83 14.72 2.07 -5.45
N LYS A 84 15.99 2.14 -5.85
CA LYS A 84 16.44 1.70 -7.18
C LYS A 84 16.32 0.17 -7.25
N SER A 85 15.81 -0.37 -8.36
CA SER A 85 15.71 -1.81 -8.55
C SER A 85 17.13 -2.41 -8.65
N GLY A 86 17.52 -3.20 -7.64
CA GLY A 86 18.81 -3.90 -7.64
C GLY A 86 18.91 -5.00 -8.70
N ARG A 87 17.78 -5.40 -9.28
CA ARG A 87 17.67 -6.32 -10.42
C ARG A 87 17.32 -5.51 -11.66
N GLY A 88 18.06 -5.70 -12.76
CA GLY A 88 17.70 -5.12 -14.06
C GLY A 88 16.32 -5.60 -14.49
N THR A 89 15.31 -4.77 -14.24
CA THR A 89 13.91 -5.01 -14.60
C THR A 89 13.79 -4.80 -16.11
N LYS A 90 13.58 -5.88 -16.87
CA LYS A 90 13.38 -5.83 -18.32
C LYS A 90 11.96 -5.36 -18.65
N GLY A 91 11.68 -4.08 -18.40
CA GLY A 91 10.43 -3.42 -18.75
C GLY A 91 9.61 -2.93 -17.55
N PHE A 92 8.69 -2.02 -17.86
CA PHE A 92 7.86 -1.30 -16.90
C PHE A 92 6.98 -2.23 -16.05
N MET A 93 6.32 -3.19 -16.69
CA MET A 93 5.45 -4.17 -16.01
C MET A 93 6.21 -5.01 -14.96
N ALA A 94 7.46 -5.39 -15.26
CA ALA A 94 8.28 -6.18 -14.34
C ALA A 94 8.68 -5.36 -13.11
N ALA A 95 9.00 -4.08 -13.31
CA ALA A 95 9.37 -3.18 -12.23
C ALA A 95 8.19 -2.91 -11.30
N GLU A 96 7.00 -2.66 -11.84
CA GLU A 96 5.81 -2.42 -11.03
C GLU A 96 5.30 -3.68 -10.32
N LEU A 97 5.35 -4.85 -10.97
CA LEU A 97 5.09 -6.11 -10.27
C LEU A 97 6.06 -6.31 -9.11
N LEU A 98 7.33 -5.94 -9.28
CA LEU A 98 8.32 -6.02 -8.21
C LEU A 98 8.06 -4.99 -7.09
N ALA A 99 7.62 -3.78 -7.42
CA ALA A 99 7.17 -2.79 -6.45
C ALA A 99 5.94 -3.31 -5.68
N LEU A 100 4.99 -3.96 -6.35
CA LEU A 100 3.81 -4.58 -5.74
C LEU A 100 4.20 -5.66 -4.73
N VAL A 101 5.11 -6.56 -5.10
CA VAL A 101 5.57 -7.64 -4.21
C VAL A 101 6.26 -7.06 -2.97
N HIS A 102 7.25 -6.17 -3.17
CA HIS A 102 7.96 -5.57 -2.04
C HIS A 102 7.05 -4.73 -1.13
N GLY A 103 6.15 -3.95 -1.73
CA GLY A 103 5.17 -3.17 -0.98
C GLY A 103 4.15 -4.07 -0.26
N TYR A 104 3.77 -5.20 -0.85
CA TYR A 104 2.88 -6.17 -0.23
C TYR A 104 3.52 -6.81 0.99
N ASP A 105 4.79 -7.22 0.92
CA ASP A 105 5.52 -7.78 2.06
C ASP A 105 5.56 -6.77 3.22
N GLN A 106 5.87 -5.49 2.93
CA GLN A 106 5.88 -4.44 3.93
C GLN A 106 4.48 -4.18 4.53
N ALA A 107 3.44 -4.15 3.69
CA ALA A 107 2.07 -3.99 4.13
C ALA A 107 1.60 -5.18 4.97
N TYR A 108 2.03 -6.39 4.65
CA TYR A 108 1.73 -7.61 5.39
C TYR A 108 2.35 -7.58 6.78
N ILE A 109 3.63 -7.20 6.89
CA ILE A 109 4.30 -7.05 8.19
C ILE A 109 3.59 -5.98 9.03
N ALA A 110 3.33 -4.80 8.47
CA ALA A 110 2.66 -3.71 9.17
C ALA A 110 1.25 -4.10 9.64
N LYS A 111 0.47 -4.73 8.76
CA LYS A 111 -0.83 -5.33 9.08
C LYS A 111 -0.68 -6.30 10.24
N HIS A 112 0.19 -7.29 10.15
CA HIS A 112 0.29 -8.36 11.14
C HIS A 112 0.65 -7.82 12.53
N MET A 113 1.57 -6.86 12.60
CA MET A 113 1.89 -6.17 13.85
C MET A 113 0.64 -5.50 14.47
N LEU A 114 -0.16 -4.81 13.65
CA LEU A 114 -1.39 -4.17 14.11
C LEU A 114 -2.47 -5.17 14.51
N GLU A 115 -2.62 -6.27 13.78
CA GLU A 115 -3.57 -7.34 14.13
C GLU A 115 -3.24 -7.93 15.50
N VAL A 116 -1.96 -8.16 15.79
CA VAL A 116 -1.49 -8.63 17.10
C VAL A 116 -1.76 -7.60 18.20
N MET A 117 -1.53 -6.32 17.93
CA MET A 117 -1.75 -5.25 18.91
C MET A 117 -3.24 -5.01 19.20
N LEU A 118 -4.07 -5.01 18.15
CA LEU A 118 -5.48 -4.66 18.21
C LEU A 118 -6.41 -5.88 18.37
N GLN A 119 -5.87 -7.10 18.26
CA GLN A 119 -6.61 -8.36 18.34
C GLN A 119 -7.79 -8.42 17.35
N MET A 120 -7.58 -7.91 16.15
CA MET A 120 -8.57 -7.85 15.08
C MET A 120 -7.94 -8.18 13.73
N MET A 121 -8.73 -8.68 12.78
CA MET A 121 -8.26 -8.89 11.41
C MET A 121 -8.32 -7.58 10.61
N ILE A 122 -7.24 -7.26 9.90
CA ILE A 122 -7.11 -6.03 9.12
C ILE A 122 -6.87 -6.40 7.64
N PRO A 123 -7.80 -6.10 6.72
CA PRO A 123 -7.62 -6.42 5.31
C PRO A 123 -6.59 -5.50 4.64
N ILE A 124 -5.84 -6.04 3.67
CA ILE A 124 -4.95 -5.24 2.80
C ILE A 124 -5.65 -4.97 1.47
N SER A 125 -5.60 -3.73 1.00
CA SER A 125 -6.03 -3.33 -0.34
C SER A 125 -4.85 -2.68 -1.07
N ALA A 126 -4.45 -3.23 -2.22
CA ALA A 126 -3.37 -2.68 -3.03
C ALA A 126 -3.94 -1.85 -4.19
N TYR A 127 -3.28 -0.72 -4.50
CA TYR A 127 -3.61 0.16 -5.60
C TYR A 127 -2.41 0.35 -6.50
N ILE A 128 -2.65 0.13 -7.79
CA ILE A 128 -1.62 0.16 -8.83
C ILE A 128 -2.10 1.03 -9.99
N ASN A 129 -1.19 1.60 -10.76
CA ASN A 129 -1.53 2.49 -11.87
C ASN A 129 -1.46 1.84 -13.25
N VAL A 130 -0.95 0.60 -13.37
CA VAL A 130 -0.90 -0.09 -14.66
C VAL A 130 -1.89 -1.23 -14.79
N ARG A 131 -2.69 -1.09 -15.85
CA ARG A 131 -3.75 -2.03 -16.18
C ARG A 131 -3.26 -3.45 -16.51
N THR A 132 -2.07 -3.60 -17.10
CA THR A 132 -1.54 -4.94 -17.45
C THR A 132 -1.17 -5.75 -16.22
N VAL A 133 -0.52 -5.14 -15.21
CA VAL A 133 -0.25 -5.78 -13.92
C VAL A 133 -1.57 -6.14 -13.22
N PHE A 134 -2.54 -5.21 -13.22
CA PHE A 134 -3.85 -5.42 -12.62
C PHE A 134 -4.55 -6.62 -13.25
N ASN A 135 -4.64 -6.65 -14.59
CA ASN A 135 -5.27 -7.75 -15.30
C ASN A 135 -4.54 -9.08 -15.04
N SER A 136 -3.21 -9.06 -14.94
CA SER A 136 -2.43 -10.29 -14.71
C SER A 136 -2.68 -10.89 -13.34
N VAL A 137 -2.78 -10.05 -12.31
CA VAL A 137 -3.09 -10.49 -10.96
C VAL A 137 -4.59 -10.81 -10.81
N ALA A 138 -5.48 -10.01 -11.39
CA ALA A 138 -6.93 -10.15 -11.23
C ALA A 138 -7.57 -11.25 -12.09
N LYS A 139 -7.10 -11.45 -13.32
CA LYS A 139 -7.76 -12.32 -14.33
C LYS A 139 -7.01 -13.63 -14.59
N HIS A 140 -6.00 -13.94 -13.79
CA HIS A 140 -5.19 -15.15 -13.95
C HIS A 140 -4.61 -15.34 -15.36
N THR A 141 -4.19 -14.25 -16.02
CA THR A 141 -3.62 -14.36 -17.37
C THR A 141 -2.22 -14.97 -17.31
N PHE A 142 -1.95 -15.92 -18.21
CA PHE A 142 -0.65 -16.57 -18.30
C PHE A 142 0.44 -15.60 -18.78
N MET A 143 1.60 -15.60 -18.11
CA MET A 143 2.78 -14.85 -18.54
C MET A 143 3.86 -15.81 -19.05
N SER A 144 4.47 -15.47 -20.18
CA SER A 144 5.56 -16.23 -20.79
C SER A 144 6.86 -16.16 -19.97
N ASP A 145 7.09 -15.06 -19.25
CA ASP A 145 8.24 -14.93 -18.36
C ASP A 145 7.99 -15.71 -17.05
N LYS A 146 8.71 -16.84 -16.92
CA LYS A 146 8.64 -17.74 -15.75
C LYS A 146 8.90 -17.03 -14.43
N ARG A 147 9.76 -15.99 -14.39
CA ARG A 147 10.08 -15.28 -13.14
C ARG A 147 8.94 -14.38 -12.71
N LEU A 148 8.33 -13.65 -13.64
CA LEU A 148 7.15 -12.82 -13.34
C LEU A 148 5.94 -13.70 -12.99
N ALA A 149 5.82 -14.86 -13.63
CA ALA A 149 4.75 -15.82 -13.35
C ALA A 149 4.74 -16.29 -11.88
N ILE A 150 5.92 -16.47 -11.26
CA ILE A 150 6.02 -16.84 -9.83
C ILE A 150 5.43 -15.75 -8.93
N HIS A 151 5.83 -14.50 -9.14
CA HIS A 151 5.33 -13.37 -8.35
C HIS A 151 3.82 -13.16 -8.53
N ILE A 152 3.33 -13.26 -9.77
CA ILE A 152 1.89 -13.19 -10.05
C ILE A 152 1.13 -14.32 -9.36
N SER A 153 1.64 -15.55 -9.42
CA SER A 153 1.00 -16.71 -8.80
C SER A 153 0.92 -16.58 -7.28
N ALA A 154 1.97 -16.02 -6.65
CA ALA A 154 1.97 -15.72 -5.22
C ALA A 154 0.90 -14.68 -4.85
N LEU A 155 0.86 -13.54 -5.56
CA LEU A 155 -0.14 -12.49 -5.32
C LEU A 155 -1.58 -12.98 -5.57
N GLN A 156 -1.78 -13.80 -6.59
CA GLN A 156 -3.05 -14.47 -6.86
C GLN A 156 -3.43 -15.43 -5.73
N GLY A 157 -2.46 -16.18 -5.19
CA GLY A 157 -2.64 -17.01 -4.00
C GLY A 157 -3.09 -16.18 -2.80
N SER A 158 -2.41 -15.08 -2.51
CA SER A 158 -2.77 -14.17 -1.42
C SER A 158 -4.16 -13.53 -1.60
N LEU A 159 -4.58 -13.24 -2.85
CA LEU A 159 -5.95 -12.82 -3.15
C LEU A 159 -6.98 -13.91 -2.87
N ARG A 160 -6.70 -15.16 -3.26
CA ARG A 160 -7.58 -16.31 -2.98
C ARG A 160 -7.66 -16.64 -1.49
N CYS A 161 -6.57 -16.48 -0.76
CA CYS A 161 -6.51 -16.73 0.67
C CYS A 161 -7.00 -15.55 1.53
N ARG A 162 -7.41 -14.43 0.90
CA ARG A 162 -7.82 -13.17 1.56
C ARG A 162 -6.74 -12.49 2.40
N GLU A 163 -5.48 -12.83 2.18
CA GLU A 163 -4.37 -12.11 2.77
C GLU A 163 -4.21 -10.74 2.09
N LEU A 164 -4.36 -10.71 0.77
CA LEU A 164 -4.64 -9.51 -0.02
C LEU A 164 -6.16 -9.50 -0.28
N ASN A 165 -6.88 -8.54 0.28
CA ASN A 165 -8.34 -8.53 0.20
C ASN A 165 -8.84 -7.97 -1.14
N SER A 166 -8.12 -6.99 -1.70
CA SER A 166 -8.42 -6.47 -3.02
C SER A 166 -7.21 -5.86 -3.70
N ILE A 167 -7.22 -5.89 -5.02
CA ILE A 167 -6.33 -5.10 -5.86
C ILE A 167 -7.18 -4.14 -6.71
N GLY A 168 -6.81 -2.87 -6.72
CA GLY A 168 -7.48 -1.81 -7.45
C GLY A 168 -6.53 -1.20 -8.49
N TRP A 169 -7.06 -0.97 -9.69
CA TRP A 169 -6.40 -0.13 -10.69
C TRP A 169 -6.92 1.31 -10.55
N THR A 170 -6.02 2.27 -10.46
CA THR A 170 -6.31 3.69 -10.26
C THR A 170 -5.53 4.54 -11.28
N GLY A 171 -5.95 5.79 -11.49
CA GLY A 171 -5.19 6.75 -12.30
C GLY A 171 -4.03 7.36 -11.50
N SER A 172 -3.02 7.88 -12.20
CA SER A 172 -1.84 8.47 -11.55
C SER A 172 -2.16 9.67 -10.66
N GLU A 173 -3.19 10.46 -10.97
CA GLU A 173 -3.57 11.66 -10.19
C GLU A 173 -4.06 11.33 -8.78
N ASP A 174 -4.70 10.18 -8.59
CA ASP A 174 -5.21 9.70 -7.31
C ASP A 174 -4.22 8.76 -6.60
N ASN A 175 -3.14 8.37 -7.28
CA ASN A 175 -2.12 7.50 -6.71
C ASN A 175 -1.09 8.33 -5.94
N VAL A 176 -1.11 8.20 -4.61
CA VAL A 176 -0.18 8.95 -3.75
C VAL A 176 1.29 8.62 -4.05
N ALA A 177 1.57 7.39 -4.52
CA ALA A 177 2.93 6.96 -4.84
C ALA A 177 3.55 7.71 -6.05
N ASP A 178 2.72 8.26 -6.94
CA ASP A 178 3.16 8.99 -8.13
C ASP A 178 3.92 10.29 -7.81
N SER A 179 3.66 10.88 -6.64
CA SER A 179 4.41 12.06 -6.19
C SER A 179 5.89 11.80 -5.93
N PHE A 180 6.28 10.54 -5.75
CA PHE A 180 7.66 10.16 -5.41
C PHE A 180 8.46 9.60 -6.59
N THR A 181 7.82 9.36 -7.73
CA THR A 181 8.45 8.87 -8.96
C THR A 181 8.75 10.01 -9.95
N ARG A 182 8.05 11.15 -9.82
CA ARG A 182 8.26 12.36 -10.61
C ARG A 182 9.44 13.18 -10.09
N LEU A 183 10.65 12.82 -10.52
CA LEU A 183 11.90 13.51 -10.14
C LEU A 183 11.97 14.99 -10.60
N GLU A 184 11.21 15.38 -11.63
CA GLU A 184 11.33 16.69 -12.28
C GLU A 184 10.30 17.73 -11.81
N ILE A 185 9.32 17.36 -10.98
CA ILE A 185 8.28 18.30 -10.54
C ILE A 185 8.60 18.79 -9.12
N PRO A 186 8.83 20.11 -8.91
CA PRO A 186 9.14 20.68 -7.59
C PRO A 186 7.93 20.71 -6.64
N LYS A 187 6.78 20.14 -7.05
CA LYS A 187 5.53 20.19 -6.31
C LYS A 187 5.00 18.76 -6.09
N PRO A 188 4.72 18.37 -4.83
CA PRO A 188 4.07 17.09 -4.54
C PRO A 188 2.69 17.03 -5.21
N GLY A 189 2.29 15.85 -5.65
CA GLY A 189 0.98 15.63 -6.26
C GLY A 189 -0.15 15.92 -5.28
N THR A 190 -1.31 16.29 -5.84
CA THR A 190 -2.47 16.71 -5.06
C THR A 190 -2.95 15.64 -4.07
N ALA A 191 -2.84 14.36 -4.43
CA ALA A 191 -3.20 13.24 -3.54
C ALA A 191 -2.30 13.17 -2.29
N LEU A 192 -0.99 13.36 -2.45
CA LEU A 192 -0.04 13.37 -1.33
C LEU A 192 -0.25 14.60 -0.44
N LEU A 193 -0.44 15.78 -1.03
CA LEU A 193 -0.74 17.00 -0.28
C LEU A 193 -2.02 16.85 0.55
N ARG A 194 -3.12 16.36 -0.06
CA ARG A 194 -4.37 16.09 0.67
C ARG A 194 -4.15 15.13 1.84
N LEU A 195 -3.37 14.07 1.62
CA LEU A 195 -3.06 13.09 2.67
C LEU A 195 -2.27 13.71 3.82
N ILE A 196 -1.25 14.52 3.55
CA ILE A 196 -0.43 15.17 4.59
C ILE A 196 -1.22 16.25 5.32
N ASP A 197 -1.93 17.10 4.59
CA ASP A 197 -2.61 18.27 5.16
C ASP A 197 -3.87 17.90 5.93
N THR A 198 -4.65 16.95 5.40
CA THR A 198 -6.00 16.64 5.91
C THR A 198 -6.15 15.23 6.46
N SER A 199 -5.17 14.35 6.24
CA SER A 199 -5.28 12.92 6.50
C SER A 199 -6.47 12.26 5.80
N LYS A 200 -6.99 12.87 4.74
CA LYS A 200 -8.05 12.33 3.90
C LYS A 200 -7.52 11.94 2.54
N LEU A 201 -7.99 10.80 2.06
CA LEU A 201 -7.75 10.37 0.69
C LEU A 201 -8.97 9.67 0.13
N SER A 202 -9.48 10.19 -0.99
CA SER A 202 -10.44 9.54 -1.86
C SER A 202 -9.70 9.07 -3.11
N ILE A 203 -9.95 7.83 -3.53
CA ILE A 203 -9.25 7.21 -4.66
C ILE A 203 -10.30 6.81 -5.67
N GLN A 204 -10.19 7.32 -6.91
CA GLN A 204 -10.99 6.78 -7.99
C GLN A 204 -10.40 5.45 -8.45
N ILE A 205 -11.23 4.41 -8.41
CA ILE A 205 -10.85 3.05 -8.79
C ILE A 205 -11.45 2.76 -10.16
N ASN A 206 -10.59 2.63 -11.16
CA ASN A 206 -10.98 2.31 -12.53
C ASN A 206 -11.27 0.81 -12.74
N GLY A 207 -10.70 -0.04 -11.89
CA GLY A 207 -10.99 -1.47 -11.86
C GLY A 207 -10.70 -2.05 -10.49
N LEU A 208 -11.57 -2.94 -10.00
CA LEU A 208 -11.43 -3.53 -8.66
C LEU A 208 -11.59 -5.04 -8.77
N ALA A 209 -10.59 -5.77 -8.29
CA ALA A 209 -10.67 -7.21 -8.13
C ALA A 209 -10.67 -7.55 -6.63
N LYS A 210 -11.66 -8.35 -6.25
CA LYS A 210 -11.86 -8.93 -4.92
C LYS A 210 -12.11 -10.41 -5.11
N GLN A 211 -11.82 -11.22 -4.12
CA GLN A 211 -12.25 -12.62 -4.16
C GLN A 211 -13.78 -12.69 -4.19
N ILE A 212 -14.34 -13.34 -5.21
CA ILE A 212 -15.75 -13.68 -5.28
C ILE A 212 -15.99 -14.84 -4.29
N ARG A 213 -17.07 -14.80 -3.50
CA ARG A 213 -17.51 -16.00 -2.77
C ARG A 213 -17.79 -17.09 -3.81
N GLU A 214 -16.90 -18.06 -3.97
CA GLU A 214 -17.31 -19.34 -4.53
C GLU A 214 -18.34 -19.91 -3.55
N GLY A 215 -19.60 -19.97 -3.99
CA GLY A 215 -20.64 -20.66 -3.25
C GLY A 215 -20.20 -22.10 -3.03
N LYS A 216 -20.06 -22.48 -1.77
CA LYS A 216 -20.26 -23.87 -1.37
C LYS A 216 -21.72 -24.20 -1.71
N ASP A 217 -21.94 -24.74 -2.90
CA ASP A 217 -23.10 -25.56 -3.28
C ASP A 217 -22.72 -26.34 -4.54
N ALA A 218 -21.85 -27.34 -4.37
CA ALA A 218 -21.68 -28.45 -5.30
C ALA A 218 -21.04 -29.64 -4.56
N PHE A 219 -21.71 -30.09 -3.51
CA PHE A 219 -21.76 -31.51 -3.19
C PHE A 219 -23.10 -32.02 -3.70
N HIS A 220 -23.09 -32.67 -4.86
CA HIS A 220 -23.84 -33.88 -5.18
C HIS A 220 -23.27 -34.51 -6.45
#